data_AF-A0A7S7UEJ0-F1
#
_entry.id   AF-A0A7S7UEJ0-F1
#
_cell.length_a   1.000
_cell.length_b   1.000
_cell.length_c   1.000
_cell.angle_alpha   90.00
_cell.angle_beta   90.00
_cell.angle_gamma   90.00
#
_symmetry.space_group_name_H-M   'P 1'
#
loop_
_entity.id
_entity.type
_entity.pdbx_description
1 polymer ?
#
loop_
_entity_poly.entity_id
_entity_poly.type
_entity_poly.pdbx_seq_one_letter_code
_entity_poly.pdbx_strand_id
1 'polypeptide(L)'
;MKQLREDRSMTITELARRIGVTPPAIWHWEKRGRMPKAATIQAVAKELNVSSEFLENGVHIVSTLEQGPSDQISMRPDEMSLEQLIRAIEAKGFYVQISSAGSREASGV
;
A
#
# COMPACT_ATOMS: atom_id res chain seq x y z
N MET A 1 9.05 -4.16 7.59
CA MET A 1 10.23 -4.68 6.86
C MET A 1 9.99 -6.02 6.17
N LYS A 2 9.86 -7.17 6.88
CA LYS A 2 9.82 -8.53 6.28
C LYS A 2 8.97 -8.67 5.00
N GLN A 3 7.70 -8.24 5.04
CA GLN A 3 6.78 -8.32 3.89
C GLN A 3 7.35 -7.58 2.66
N LEU A 4 7.77 -6.31 2.79
CA LEU A 4 8.38 -5.52 1.70
C LEU A 4 9.57 -6.21 0.99
N ARG A 5 10.30 -7.09 1.69
CA ARG A 5 11.38 -7.89 1.11
C ARG A 5 10.84 -9.11 0.36
N GLU A 6 9.82 -9.76 0.91
CA GLU A 6 9.19 -10.96 0.37
C GLU A 6 8.28 -10.66 -0.84
N ASP A 7 7.57 -9.53 -0.81
CA ASP A 7 6.80 -8.98 -1.95
C ASP A 7 7.69 -8.69 -3.17
N ARG A 8 9.00 -8.49 -2.94
CA ARG A 8 10.03 -8.27 -3.96
C ARG A 8 10.85 -9.54 -4.28
N SER A 9 10.44 -10.70 -3.77
CA SER A 9 11.16 -11.98 -3.90
C SER A 9 12.62 -11.95 -3.45
N MET A 10 13.02 -10.99 -2.61
CA MET A 10 14.39 -10.85 -2.13
C MET A 10 14.67 -11.81 -0.97
N THR A 11 15.83 -12.46 -0.97
CA THR A 11 16.30 -13.21 0.21
C THR A 11 16.91 -12.26 1.25
N ILE A 12 17.00 -12.71 2.50
CA ILE A 12 17.71 -12.00 3.58
C ILE A 12 19.15 -11.69 3.17
N THR A 13 19.83 -12.65 2.51
CA THR A 13 21.21 -12.51 2.02
C THR A 13 21.33 -11.54 0.84
N GLU A 14 20.32 -11.50 -0.05
CA GLU A 14 20.28 -10.57 -1.18
C GLU A 14 20.17 -9.13 -0.70
N LEU A 15 19.19 -8.83 0.16
CA LEU A 15 19.01 -7.50 0.74
C LEU A 15 20.25 -7.07 1.55
N ALA A 16 20.81 -7.97 2.36
CA ALA A 16 22.03 -7.72 3.12
C ALA A 16 23.20 -7.29 2.21
N ARG A 17 23.42 -8.00 1.09
CA ARG A 17 24.50 -7.70 0.13
C ARG A 17 24.33 -6.32 -0.49
N ARG A 18 23.11 -5.95 -0.88
CA ARG A 18 22.82 -4.70 -1.61
C ARG A 18 23.00 -3.45 -0.76
N ILE A 19 22.65 -3.51 0.53
CA ILE A 19 22.81 -2.38 1.46
C ILE A 19 24.12 -2.40 2.27
N GLY A 20 25.02 -3.36 1.99
CA GLY A 20 26.35 -3.44 2.61
C GLY A 20 26.36 -3.90 4.08
N VAL A 21 25.47 -4.82 4.47
CA VAL A 21 25.38 -5.36 5.84
C VAL A 21 25.40 -6.88 5.89
N THR A 22 25.40 -7.47 7.09
CA THR A 22 25.41 -8.93 7.27
C THR A 22 23.98 -9.50 7.28
N PRO A 23 23.74 -10.73 6.76
CA PRO A 23 22.42 -11.37 6.82
C PRO A 23 21.83 -11.51 8.25
N PRO A 24 22.63 -11.80 9.31
CA PRO A 24 22.14 -11.78 10.69
C PRO A 24 21.64 -10.41 11.18
N ALA A 25 22.07 -9.29 10.58
CA ALA A 25 21.56 -7.97 10.90
C ALA A 25 20.12 -7.79 10.38
N ILE A 26 19.89 -8.10 9.09
CA ILE A 26 18.55 -8.13 8.48
C ILE A 26 17.59 -9.00 9.30
N TRP A 27 18.04 -10.22 9.66
CA TRP A 27 17.24 -11.14 10.47
C TRP A 27 16.89 -10.56 11.85
N HIS A 28 17.81 -9.86 12.51
CA HIS A 28 17.54 -9.20 13.78
C HIS A 28 16.52 -8.07 13.68
N TRP A 29 16.56 -7.27 12.60
CA TRP A 29 15.60 -6.21 12.37
C TRP A 29 14.20 -6.80 12.09
N GLU A 30 14.12 -7.83 11.25
CA GLU A 30 12.86 -8.53 10.93
C GLU A 30 12.26 -9.33 12.10
N LYS A 31 13.09 -9.92 12.98
CA LYS A 31 12.63 -10.84 14.04
C LYS A 31 12.59 -10.24 15.45
N ARG A 32 13.38 -9.21 15.75
CA ARG A 32 13.42 -8.54 17.07
C ARG A 32 12.98 -7.08 17.07
N GLY A 33 12.55 -6.53 15.93
CA GLY A 33 11.95 -5.18 15.83
C GLY A 33 12.89 -4.00 16.10
N ARG A 34 14.16 -4.23 16.44
CA ARG A 34 15.16 -3.17 16.60
C ARG A 34 15.59 -2.67 15.21
N MET A 35 15.08 -1.50 14.82
CA MET A 35 15.49 -0.78 13.62
C MET A 35 17.00 -0.41 13.68
N PRO A 36 17.72 -0.37 12.54
CA PRO A 36 19.11 0.09 12.50
C PRO A 36 19.23 1.63 12.63
N LYS A 37 20.45 2.17 12.45
CA LYS A 37 20.68 3.63 12.44
C LYS A 37 20.07 4.28 11.19
N ALA A 38 19.65 5.54 11.28
CA ALA A 38 19.00 6.30 10.19
C ALA A 38 19.68 6.17 8.81
N ALA A 39 21.02 6.26 8.72
CA ALA A 39 21.74 6.07 7.45
C ALA A 39 21.52 4.68 6.81
N THR A 40 21.39 3.63 7.63
CA THR A 40 21.05 2.28 7.18
C THR A 40 19.57 2.18 6.83
N ILE A 41 18.68 2.88 7.55
CA ILE A 41 17.24 2.95 7.22
C ILE A 41 17.06 3.57 5.84
N GLN A 42 17.77 4.67 5.52
CA GLN A 42 17.76 5.27 4.18
C GLN A 42 18.22 4.27 3.09
N ALA A 43 19.24 3.44 3.37
CA ALA A 43 19.69 2.41 2.43
C ALA A 43 18.65 1.29 2.24
N VAL A 44 17.99 0.83 3.32
CA VAL A 44 16.88 -0.14 3.26
C VAL A 44 15.68 0.45 2.51
N ALA A 45 15.35 1.71 2.77
CA ALA A 45 14.23 2.43 2.14
C ALA A 45 14.42 2.57 0.64
N LYS A 46 15.64 2.93 0.20
CA LYS A 46 16.02 3.00 -1.21
C LYS A 46 15.93 1.64 -1.92
N GLU A 47 16.51 0.58 -1.35
CA GLU A 47 16.49 -0.76 -1.96
C GLU A 47 15.08 -1.37 -1.96
N LEU A 48 14.30 -1.14 -0.91
CA LEU A 48 12.90 -1.56 -0.81
C LEU A 48 11.91 -0.51 -1.35
N ASN A 49 12.37 0.45 -2.16
CA ASN A 49 11.59 1.53 -2.81
C ASN A 49 10.37 2.03 -1.98
N VAL A 50 10.64 2.54 -0.79
CA VAL A 50 9.68 3.17 0.15
C VAL A 50 10.34 4.38 0.83
N SER A 51 9.58 5.19 1.58
CA SER A 51 10.17 6.21 2.45
C SER A 51 10.80 5.60 3.71
N SER A 52 11.73 6.33 4.34
CA SER A 52 12.30 5.94 5.65
C SER A 52 11.23 5.93 6.74
N GLU A 53 10.32 6.92 6.76
CA GLU A 53 9.20 6.97 7.69
C GLU A 53 8.30 5.73 7.61
N PHE A 54 8.05 5.19 6.42
CA PHE A 54 7.26 3.96 6.26
C PHE A 54 7.96 2.73 6.87
N LEU A 55 9.30 2.71 6.89
CA LEU A 55 10.09 1.67 7.54
C LEU A 55 10.15 1.84 9.06
N GLU A 56 10.22 3.08 9.55
CA GLU A 56 10.33 3.41 10.98
C GLU A 56 8.99 3.32 11.70
N ASN A 57 7.94 3.91 11.13
CA ASN A 57 6.62 4.07 11.74
C ASN A 57 5.64 2.96 11.31
N GLY A 58 5.96 2.21 10.25
CA GLY A 58 5.06 1.22 9.64
C GLY A 58 3.91 1.87 8.86
N VAL A 59 2.85 1.10 8.62
CA VAL A 59 1.64 1.60 7.94
C VAL A 59 0.81 2.43 8.93
N HIS A 60 1.09 3.73 9.00
CA HIS A 60 0.10 4.69 9.50
C HIS A 60 -1.02 4.86 8.47
N ILE A 61 -2.19 4.28 8.76
CA ILE A 61 -3.43 4.62 8.06
C ILE A 61 -3.84 6.05 8.43
N VAL A 62 -3.43 7.02 7.60
CA VAL A 62 -3.74 8.45 7.78
C VAL A 62 -5.17 8.76 7.36
N SER A 63 -6.10 8.48 8.28
CA SER A 63 -7.50 8.87 8.18
C SER A 63 -7.65 10.39 8.06
N THR A 64 -8.42 10.82 7.06
CA THR A 64 -9.11 12.12 6.98
C THR A 64 -8.28 13.38 6.67
N LEU A 65 -8.54 13.94 5.48
CA LEU A 65 -8.78 15.36 5.09
C LEU A 65 -8.19 16.50 5.96
N GLU A 66 -7.64 17.61 5.44
CA GLU A 66 -7.52 18.18 4.07
C GLU A 66 -6.26 19.15 4.07
N GLN A 67 -5.97 20.14 3.21
CA GLN A 67 -6.64 20.82 2.09
C GLN A 67 -5.62 21.33 1.03
N GLY A 68 -6.11 21.73 -0.16
CA GLY A 68 -5.45 22.75 -1.02
C GLY A 68 -4.99 22.27 -2.42
N PRO A 69 -5.26 23.03 -3.51
CA PRO A 69 -5.06 22.54 -4.88
C PRO A 69 -3.69 22.90 -5.50
N SER A 70 -2.99 21.90 -6.02
CA SER A 70 -2.15 22.03 -7.23
C SER A 70 -1.88 20.64 -7.83
N ASP A 71 -1.91 20.53 -9.16
CA ASP A 71 -1.67 19.37 -10.02
C ASP A 71 -1.06 18.09 -9.39
N GLN A 72 -1.92 17.15 -8.98
CA GLN A 72 -2.09 15.84 -9.65
C GLN A 72 -3.16 14.96 -8.96
N ILE A 73 -3.83 14.10 -9.73
CA ILE A 73 -4.98 13.31 -9.26
C ILE A 73 -4.51 12.11 -8.45
N SER A 74 -4.55 12.24 -7.11
CA SER A 74 -4.37 11.13 -6.16
C SER A 74 -5.65 10.95 -5.35
N MET A 75 -6.65 10.28 -5.95
CA MET A 75 -7.94 10.02 -5.31
C MET A 75 -7.87 8.79 -4.40
N ARG A 76 -8.45 8.91 -3.20
CA ARG A 76 -8.60 7.77 -2.27
C ARG A 76 -9.73 6.84 -2.77
N PRO A 77 -9.61 5.50 -2.67
CA PRO A 77 -10.61 4.59 -3.22
C PRO A 77 -12.01 4.75 -2.62
N ASP A 78 -12.07 5.19 -1.37
CA ASP A 78 -13.26 5.45 -0.55
C ASP A 78 -13.98 6.77 -0.89
N GLU A 79 -13.35 7.68 -1.66
CA GLU A 79 -13.95 8.95 -2.09
C GLU A 79 -14.43 8.92 -3.55
N MET A 80 -14.25 7.80 -4.26
CA MET A 80 -14.68 7.67 -5.65
C MET A 80 -16.20 7.59 -5.76
N SER A 81 -16.81 8.50 -6.53
CA SER A 81 -18.20 8.37 -6.98
C SER A 81 -18.42 7.00 -7.64
N LEU A 82 -19.61 6.42 -7.48
CA LEU A 82 -19.98 5.15 -8.12
C LEU A 82 -19.77 5.20 -9.65
N GLU A 83 -20.06 6.35 -10.28
CA GLU A 83 -19.77 6.59 -11.71
C GLU A 83 -18.28 6.45 -12.05
N GLN A 84 -17.41 6.92 -11.16
CA GLN A 84 -15.98 6.98 -11.37
C GLN A 84 -15.32 5.61 -11.12
N LEU A 85 -15.87 4.83 -10.18
CA LEU A 85 -15.56 3.41 -10.01
C LEU A 85 -15.98 2.58 -11.23
N ILE A 86 -17.18 2.80 -11.78
CA ILE A 86 -17.65 2.13 -13.00
C ILE A 86 -16.70 2.40 -14.16
N ARG A 87 -16.39 3.67 -14.44
CA ARG A 87 -15.43 4.05 -15.51
C ARG A 87 -14.05 3.41 -15.33
N ALA A 88 -13.56 3.27 -14.09
CA ALA A 88 -12.27 2.64 -13.80
C ALA A 88 -12.27 1.12 -14.03
N ILE A 89 -13.43 0.47 -13.93
CA ILE A 89 -13.63 -0.96 -14.22
C ILE A 89 -13.80 -1.17 -15.74
N GLU A 90 -14.60 -0.33 -16.41
CA GLU A 90 -14.79 -0.35 -17.86
C GLU A 90 -13.48 -0.08 -18.63
N ALA A 91 -12.67 0.88 -18.18
CA ALA A 91 -11.35 1.17 -18.74
C ALA A 91 -10.34 0.00 -18.59
N LYS A 92 -10.66 -1.04 -17.80
CA LYS A 92 -9.89 -2.29 -17.68
C LYS A 92 -10.47 -3.43 -18.52
N GLY A 93 -11.51 -3.18 -19.32
CA GLY A 93 -12.13 -4.16 -20.22
C GLY A 93 -13.27 -4.98 -19.58
N PHE A 94 -13.78 -4.57 -18.41
CA PHE A 94 -14.87 -5.26 -17.71
C PHE A 94 -16.18 -4.48 -17.85
N TYR A 95 -17.24 -5.12 -18.35
CA TYR A 95 -18.57 -4.50 -18.43
C TYR A 95 -19.30 -4.58 -17.08
N VAL A 96 -19.96 -3.49 -16.67
CA VAL A 96 -20.68 -3.40 -15.40
C VAL A 96 -22.17 -3.20 -15.66
N GLN A 97 -23.02 -3.99 -15.00
CA GLN A 97 -24.47 -3.81 -15.02
C GLN A 97 -24.99 -3.50 -13.61
N ILE A 98 -25.80 -2.45 -13.49
CA ILE A 98 -26.49 -2.10 -12.24
C ILE A 98 -27.93 -2.62 -12.32
N SER A 99 -28.27 -3.53 -11.42
CA SER A 99 -29.65 -4.01 -11.24
C SER A 99 -30.19 -3.50 -9.91
N SER A 100 -31.18 -2.61 -9.96
CA SER A 100 -31.93 -2.26 -8.75
C SER A 100 -32.78 -3.45 -8.31
N ALA A 101 -32.59 -3.92 -7.08
CA ALA A 101 -33.47 -4.91 -6.46
C ALA A 101 -34.77 -4.23 -6.05
N GLY A 102 -35.69 -4.06 -7.01
CA GLY A 102 -37.00 -3.46 -6.78
C GLY A 102 -37.74 -4.16 -5.63
N SER A 103 -38.17 -3.38 -4.64
CA SER A 103 -38.88 -3.86 -3.46
C SER A 103 -40.18 -4.54 -3.87
N ARG A 104 -40.22 -5.87 -3.74
CA ARG A 104 -41.37 -6.71 -4.11
C ARG A 104 -42.44 -6.68 -3.02
N GLU A 105 -43.09 -5.55 -2.88
CA GLU A 105 -44.31 -5.39 -2.08
C GLU A 105 -45.57 -5.39 -2.98
N ALA A 106 -46.73 -5.62 -2.37
CA ALA A 106 -48.06 -5.65 -3.00
C ALA A 106 -48.28 -6.68 -4.14
N SER A 107 -48.66 -7.91 -3.76
CA SER A 107 -49.94 -8.49 -4.20
C SER A 107 -50.31 -9.69 -3.33
N GLY A 108 -51.52 -9.71 -2.79
CA GLY A 108 -51.97 -10.72 -1.81
C GLY A 108 -53.10 -10.21 -0.92
N VAL A 109 -54.22 -9.83 -1.55
CA VAL A 109 -55.53 -9.64 -0.89
C VAL A 109 -56.32 -10.94 -0.87
#